data_AF-A0A811V1U1-F1
#
_entry.id   AF-A0A811V1U1-F1
#
_cell.length_a   1.000
_cell.length_b   1.000
_cell.length_c   1.000
_cell.angle_alpha   90.00
_cell.angle_beta   90.00
_cell.angle_gamma   90.00
#
_symmetry.space_group_name_H-M   'P 1'
#
loop_
_entity.id
_entity.type
_entity.pdbx_description
1 polymer ?
#
loop_
_entity_poly.entity_id
_entity_poly.type
_entity_poly.pdbx_seq_one_letter_code
_entity_poly.pdbx_strand_id
1 'polypeptide(L)'
;MELPFISVNENPYWDIFSTLQAVWLAPSILLSYISYLCIIFTTISFGILLMKDLQFKLGNMNEKNDLEAYEYIKNCVKQHVMIIKYHRQMEVLFSLGSCAEVCNFCIIPCVIIVYSTMDYDLAFLMTDIQLAVIAVSSTFFNFWLANNFCVESLNIAYAAYNSNWIDRNKEFRKYIVLIMTMSQKPLQLTAAGLKPINMEFFLAILRAAYSLFTVLQ
;
A
#
# COMPACT_ATOMS: atom_id res chain seq x y z
N MET A 1 2.06 -26.87 27.14
CA MET A 1 1.10 -27.38 28.14
C MET A 1 1.16 -28.90 28.03
N GLU A 2 2.01 -29.53 28.84
CA GLU A 2 2.26 -30.98 28.78
C GLU A 2 1.15 -31.73 29.54
N LEU A 3 0.48 -32.66 28.86
CA LEU A 3 -0.48 -33.58 29.47
C LEU A 3 0.29 -34.78 30.06
N PRO A 4 0.06 -35.15 31.33
CA PRO A 4 0.99 -35.97 32.12
C PRO A 4 1.06 -37.48 31.78
N PHE A 5 0.40 -37.96 30.72
CA PHE A 5 0.33 -39.39 30.40
C PHE A 5 0.48 -39.75 28.91
N ILE A 6 0.78 -38.78 28.04
CA ILE A 6 1.01 -39.03 26.61
C ILE A 6 2.29 -38.29 26.21
N SER A 7 3.38 -39.05 26.07
CA SER A 7 4.63 -38.61 25.44
C SER A 7 4.38 -38.34 23.95
N VAL A 8 3.89 -37.14 23.60
CA VAL A 8 3.69 -36.70 22.21
C VAL A 8 4.98 -36.83 21.38
N ASN A 9 6.14 -36.80 22.04
CA ASN A 9 7.49 -36.90 21.46
C ASN A 9 8.00 -38.34 21.19
N GLU A 10 7.28 -39.41 21.50
CA GLU A 10 7.78 -40.79 21.27
C GLU A 10 7.33 -41.41 19.93
N ASN A 11 6.39 -40.79 19.23
CA ASN A 11 5.78 -41.40 18.05
C ASN A 11 6.38 -40.84 16.75
N PRO A 12 7.23 -41.59 16.02
CA PRO A 12 7.96 -41.08 14.84
C PRO A 12 7.03 -40.61 13.71
N TYR A 13 5.79 -41.10 13.67
CA TYR A 13 4.78 -40.64 12.72
C TYR A 13 4.37 -39.18 12.94
N TRP A 14 4.40 -38.67 14.18
CA TRP A 14 4.05 -37.28 14.49
C TRP A 14 5.13 -36.31 14.00
N ASP A 15 6.41 -36.67 14.14
CA ASP A 15 7.53 -35.89 13.61
C ASP A 15 7.55 -35.88 12.07
N ILE A 16 7.28 -37.02 11.44
CA ILE A 16 7.16 -37.10 9.98
C ILE A 16 5.97 -36.29 9.47
N PHE A 17 4.83 -36.37 10.15
CA PHE A 17 3.64 -35.61 9.75
C PHE A 17 3.85 -34.10 9.93
N SER A 18 4.44 -33.66 11.04
CA SER A 18 4.69 -32.24 11.32
C SER A 18 5.74 -31.65 10.38
N THR A 19 6.82 -32.37 10.08
CA THR A 19 7.83 -31.95 9.10
C THR A 19 7.26 -31.88 7.68
N LEU A 20 6.47 -32.87 7.27
CA LEU A 20 5.80 -32.84 5.97
C LEU A 20 4.80 -31.68 5.87
N GLN A 21 4.05 -31.42 6.94
CA GLN A 21 3.14 -30.29 7.04
C GLN A 21 3.89 -28.95 6.97
N ALA A 22 5.03 -28.81 7.65
CA ALA A 22 5.86 -27.60 7.60
C ALA A 22 6.44 -27.33 6.20
N VAL A 23 6.94 -28.39 5.54
CA VAL A 23 7.50 -28.32 4.17
C VAL A 23 6.44 -27.90 3.15
N TRP A 24 5.17 -28.24 3.36
CA TRP A 24 4.10 -27.85 2.42
C TRP A 24 3.45 -26.49 2.76
N LEU A 25 3.21 -26.21 4.03
CA LEU A 25 2.53 -24.98 4.46
C LEU A 25 3.40 -23.74 4.31
N ALA A 26 4.69 -23.80 4.70
CA ALA A 26 5.53 -22.60 4.66
C ALA A 26 5.71 -22.04 3.24
N PRO A 27 6.01 -22.84 2.20
CA PRO A 27 6.08 -22.33 0.82
C PRO A 27 4.74 -21.83 0.30
N SER A 28 3.63 -22.48 0.66
CA SER A 28 2.28 -22.08 0.25
C SER A 28 1.90 -20.71 0.81
N ILE A 29 2.21 -20.46 2.08
CA ILE A 29 1.99 -19.16 2.74
C ILE A 29 2.84 -18.07 2.08
N LEU A 30 4.14 -18.33 1.87
CA LEU A 30 5.04 -17.38 1.20
C LEU A 30 4.57 -17.04 -0.22
N LEU A 31 4.16 -18.05 -1.00
CA LEU A 31 3.64 -17.84 -2.34
C LEU A 31 2.35 -17.01 -2.35
N SER A 32 1.44 -17.29 -1.41
CA SER A 32 0.19 -16.53 -1.26
C SER A 32 0.45 -15.08 -0.87
N TYR A 33 1.42 -14.83 0.01
CA TYR A 33 1.81 -13.48 0.43
C TYR A 33 2.44 -12.68 -0.70
N ILE A 34 3.37 -13.29 -1.45
CA ILE A 34 3.99 -12.66 -2.63
C ILE A 34 2.91 -12.31 -3.67
N SER A 35 1.98 -13.24 -3.92
CA SER A 35 0.88 -13.01 -4.87
C SER A 35 0.00 -11.84 -4.44
N TYR A 36 -0.33 -11.76 -3.14
CA TYR A 36 -1.07 -10.63 -2.56
C TYR A 36 -0.33 -9.29 -2.76
N LEU A 37 0.97 -9.23 -2.45
CA LEU A 37 1.77 -8.03 -2.66
C LEU A 37 1.80 -7.59 -4.13
N CYS A 38 1.94 -8.54 -5.07
CA CYS A 38 1.90 -8.23 -6.50
C CYS A 38 0.54 -7.67 -6.94
N ILE A 39 -0.57 -8.19 -6.42
CA ILE A 39 -1.92 -7.68 -6.72
C ILE A 39 -2.08 -6.25 -6.19
N ILE A 40 -1.63 -5.97 -4.97
CA ILE A 40 -1.67 -4.61 -4.40
C ILE A 40 -0.79 -3.65 -5.22
N PHE A 41 0.43 -4.06 -5.57
CA PHE A 41 1.33 -3.23 -6.36
C PHE A 41 0.74 -2.87 -7.73
N THR A 42 0.16 -3.86 -8.42
CA THR A 42 -0.44 -3.66 -9.76
C THR A 42 -1.70 -2.79 -9.70
N THR A 43 -2.57 -3.00 -8.71
CA THR A 43 -3.82 -2.22 -8.57
C THR A 43 -3.56 -0.75 -8.23
N ILE A 44 -2.63 -0.46 -7.33
CA ILE A 44 -2.28 0.94 -6.99
C ILE A 44 -1.55 1.59 -8.18
N SER A 45 -0.61 0.88 -8.82
CA SER A 45 0.10 1.38 -10.00
C SER A 45 -0.87 1.70 -11.15
N PHE A 46 -1.86 0.85 -11.40
CA PHE A 46 -2.92 1.12 -12.36
C PHE A 46 -3.72 2.38 -11.99
N GLY A 47 -4.05 2.56 -10.72
CA GLY A 47 -4.69 3.79 -10.23
C GLY A 47 -3.84 5.05 -10.48
N ILE A 48 -2.52 4.98 -10.25
CA ILE A 48 -1.58 6.07 -10.56
C ILE A 48 -1.58 6.38 -12.06
N LEU A 49 -1.53 5.36 -12.91
CA LEU A 49 -1.56 5.54 -14.37
C LEU A 49 -2.85 6.24 -14.83
N LEU A 50 -4.02 5.88 -14.27
CA LEU A 50 -5.28 6.56 -14.57
C LEU A 50 -5.25 8.04 -14.20
N MET A 51 -4.65 8.38 -13.05
CA MET A 51 -4.49 9.78 -12.63
C MET A 51 -3.53 10.53 -13.55
N LYS A 52 -2.42 9.92 -13.96
CA LYS A 52 -1.46 10.52 -14.91
C LYS A 52 -2.05 10.70 -16.30
N ASP A 53 -2.86 9.77 -16.80
CA ASP A 53 -3.61 9.91 -18.06
C ASP A 53 -4.54 11.13 -18.00
N LEU A 54 -5.27 11.29 -16.89
CA LEU A 54 -6.12 12.46 -16.68
C LEU A 54 -5.31 13.76 -16.62
N GLN A 55 -4.20 13.78 -15.90
CA GLN A 55 -3.30 14.95 -15.83
C GLN A 55 -2.76 15.33 -17.21
N PHE A 56 -2.33 14.35 -18.01
CA PHE A 56 -1.84 14.56 -19.38
C PHE A 56 -2.94 15.12 -20.29
N LYS A 57 -4.16 14.57 -20.20
CA LYS A 57 -5.32 15.07 -20.95
C LYS A 57 -5.65 16.52 -20.58
N LEU A 58 -5.58 16.87 -19.30
CA LEU A 58 -5.80 18.24 -18.82
C LEU A 58 -4.70 19.20 -19.29
N GLY A 59 -3.44 18.75 -19.34
CA GLY A 59 -2.32 19.55 -19.86
C GLY A 59 -2.44 19.84 -21.36
N ASN A 60 -2.87 18.86 -22.15
CA ASN A 60 -3.04 19.01 -23.61
C ASN A 60 -4.28 19.82 -24.01
N MET A 61 -5.08 20.30 -23.05
CA MET A 61 -6.25 21.13 -23.35
C MET A 61 -5.89 22.48 -23.97
N ASN A 62 -4.67 22.95 -23.76
CA ASN A 62 -4.20 24.24 -24.25
C ASN A 62 -4.13 24.31 -25.77
N GLU A 63 -3.85 23.18 -26.43
CA GLU A 63 -3.69 23.09 -27.89
C GLU A 63 -5.02 22.91 -28.64
N LYS A 64 -6.14 22.73 -27.93
CA LYS A 64 -7.45 22.41 -28.51
C LYS A 64 -8.30 23.63 -28.82
N ASN A 65 -9.09 23.54 -29.89
CA ASN A 65 -10.18 24.49 -30.18
C ASN A 65 -11.29 24.41 -29.11
N ASP A 66 -12.07 25.48 -28.95
CA ASP A 66 -13.09 25.56 -27.89
C ASP A 66 -14.16 24.47 -27.94
N LEU A 67 -14.62 24.10 -29.15
CA LEU A 67 -15.60 23.02 -29.34
C LEU A 67 -15.04 21.66 -28.92
N GLU A 68 -13.81 21.37 -29.32
CA GLU A 68 -13.12 20.12 -28.94
C GLU A 68 -12.82 20.11 -27.43
N ALA A 69 -12.29 21.19 -26.89
CA ALA A 69 -12.00 21.33 -25.46
C ALA A 69 -13.26 21.06 -24.61
N TYR A 70 -14.43 21.49 -25.07
CA TYR A 70 -15.70 21.24 -24.38
C TYR A 70 -16.10 19.76 -24.34
N GLU A 71 -15.88 18.99 -25.41
CA GLU A 71 -16.17 17.55 -25.41
C GLU A 71 -15.13 16.78 -24.59
N TYR A 72 -13.85 17.17 -24.70
CA TYR A 72 -12.76 16.57 -23.95
C TYR A 72 -12.92 16.77 -22.44
N ILE A 73 -13.32 17.97 -21.97
CA ILE A 73 -13.49 18.22 -20.54
C ILE A 73 -14.62 17.37 -19.95
N LYS A 74 -15.71 17.13 -20.70
CA LYS A 74 -16.78 16.22 -20.26
C LYS A 74 -16.25 14.80 -20.06
N ASN A 75 -15.40 14.33 -20.96
CA ASN A 75 -14.76 13.03 -20.82
C ASN A 75 -13.77 13.01 -19.64
N CYS A 76 -13.01 14.08 -19.41
CA CYS A 76 -12.13 14.22 -18.25
C CYS A 76 -12.91 14.14 -16.93
N VAL A 77 -14.07 14.81 -16.83
CA VAL A 77 -14.95 14.72 -15.64
C VAL A 77 -15.45 13.30 -15.43
N LYS A 78 -15.89 12.59 -16.49
CA LYS A 78 -16.29 11.18 -16.38
C LYS A 78 -15.15 10.30 -15.91
N GLN A 79 -13.94 10.49 -16.44
CA GLN A 79 -12.74 9.76 -16.02
C GLN A 79 -12.39 10.06 -14.56
N HIS A 80 -12.44 11.32 -14.12
CA HIS A 80 -12.16 11.69 -12.74
C HIS A 80 -13.16 11.05 -11.76
N VAL A 81 -14.45 11.04 -12.09
CA VAL A 81 -15.48 10.34 -11.30
C VAL A 81 -15.22 8.83 -11.26
N MET A 82 -14.75 8.23 -12.36
CA MET A 82 -14.38 6.82 -12.40
C MET A 82 -13.17 6.52 -11.50
N ILE A 83 -12.15 7.39 -11.50
CA ILE A 83 -10.98 7.28 -10.61
C ILE A 83 -11.41 7.33 -9.14
N ILE A 84 -12.30 8.25 -8.78
CA ILE A 84 -12.81 8.35 -7.39
C ILE A 84 -13.57 7.08 -6.99
N LYS A 85 -14.37 6.51 -7.88
CA LYS A 85 -15.07 5.23 -7.64
C LYS A 85 -14.07 4.07 -7.49
N TYR A 86 -13.05 4.02 -8.35
CA TYR A 86 -11.99 3.02 -8.29
C TYR A 86 -11.22 3.11 -6.96
N HIS A 87 -10.87 4.34 -6.53
CA HIS A 87 -10.23 4.58 -5.24
C HIS A 87 -11.05 4.02 -4.08
N ARG A 88 -12.37 4.21 -4.06
CA ARG A 88 -13.24 3.67 -3.01
C ARG A 88 -13.21 2.13 -2.96
N GLN A 89 -13.15 1.46 -4.10
CA GLN A 89 -13.01 0.00 -4.16
C GLN A 89 -11.63 -0.45 -3.67
N MET A 90 -10.58 0.26 -4.10
CA MET A 90 -9.21 0.02 -3.71
C MET A 90 -9.02 0.21 -2.19
N GLU A 91 -9.64 1.22 -1.60
CA GLU A 91 -9.56 1.46 -0.15
C GLU A 91 -10.15 0.31 0.65
N VAL A 92 -11.28 -0.28 0.23
CA VAL A 92 -11.85 -1.46 0.90
C VAL A 92 -10.88 -2.64 0.85
N LEU A 93 -10.30 -2.92 -0.32
CA LEU A 93 -9.35 -4.03 -0.50
C LEU A 93 -8.06 -3.84 0.30
N PHE A 94 -7.55 -2.61 0.34
CA PHE A 94 -6.29 -2.28 0.99
C PHE A 94 -6.44 -2.15 2.52
N SER A 95 -7.59 -1.69 3.01
CA SER A 95 -7.79 -1.31 4.42
C SER A 95 -7.41 -2.41 5.42
N LEU A 96 -7.90 -3.63 5.22
CA LEU A 96 -7.63 -4.76 6.10
C LEU A 96 -6.20 -5.29 5.93
N GLY A 97 -5.76 -5.40 4.69
CA GLY A 97 -4.44 -5.93 4.36
C GLY A 97 -3.31 -5.06 4.91
N SER A 98 -3.41 -3.75 4.77
CA SER A 98 -2.39 -2.84 5.30
C SER A 98 -2.40 -2.72 6.82
N CYS A 99 -3.55 -2.91 7.46
CA CYS A 99 -3.61 -3.01 8.92
C CYS A 99 -2.81 -4.24 9.40
N ALA A 100 -2.99 -5.38 8.73
CA ALA A 100 -2.22 -6.59 9.02
C ALA A 100 -0.72 -6.40 8.77
N GLU A 101 -0.33 -5.72 7.68
CA GLU A 101 1.08 -5.41 7.40
C GLU A 101 1.72 -4.54 8.50
N VAL A 102 1.01 -3.51 8.98
CA VAL A 102 1.50 -2.66 10.08
C VAL A 102 1.69 -3.47 11.36
N CYS A 103 0.75 -4.36 11.69
CA CYS A 103 0.90 -5.25 12.84
C CYS A 103 2.09 -6.19 12.68
N ASN A 104 2.28 -6.79 11.49
CA ASN A 104 3.42 -7.65 11.19
C ASN A 104 4.75 -6.92 11.31
N PHE A 105 4.83 -5.68 10.84
CA PHE A 105 6.03 -4.85 10.97
C PHE A 105 6.40 -4.58 12.44
N CYS A 106 5.43 -4.48 13.35
CA CYS A 106 5.69 -4.34 14.77
C CYS A 106 6.11 -5.66 15.44
N ILE A 107 5.46 -6.78 15.08
CA ILE A 107 5.61 -8.06 15.78
C ILE A 107 6.87 -8.80 15.33
N ILE A 108 7.13 -8.89 14.02
CA ILE A 108 8.22 -9.72 13.46
C ILE A 108 9.58 -9.32 14.03
N PRO A 109 9.98 -8.03 14.07
CA PRO A 109 11.26 -7.64 14.66
C PRO A 109 11.33 -7.92 16.17
N CYS A 110 10.23 -7.73 16.92
CA CYS A 110 10.20 -8.02 18.35
C CYS A 110 10.46 -9.51 18.63
N VAL A 111 9.85 -10.38 17.84
CA VAL A 111 10.04 -11.83 17.93
C VAL A 111 11.48 -12.23 17.59
N ILE A 112 12.04 -11.65 16.53
CA ILE A 112 13.44 -11.88 16.12
C ILE A 112 14.42 -11.50 17.22
N ILE A 113 14.22 -10.36 17.90
CA ILE A 113 15.09 -9.91 18.99
C ILE A 113 15.05 -10.90 20.15
N VAL A 114 13.86 -11.30 20.59
CA VAL A 114 13.70 -12.27 21.70
C VAL A 114 14.37 -13.58 21.37
N TYR A 115 14.19 -14.11 20.15
CA TYR A 115 14.93 -15.29 19.73
C TYR A 115 16.42 -15.01 19.73
N SER A 116 16.92 -13.95 19.10
CA SER A 116 18.36 -13.65 19.09
C SER A 116 19.04 -13.54 20.47
N THR A 117 18.30 -13.34 21.58
CA THR A 117 18.86 -13.33 22.95
C THR A 117 19.04 -14.72 23.59
N MET A 118 18.44 -15.78 23.04
CA MET A 118 18.76 -17.16 23.43
C MET A 118 19.98 -17.62 22.63
N ASP A 119 20.87 -18.44 23.21
CA ASP A 119 22.08 -18.91 22.51
C ASP A 119 21.73 -19.66 21.22
N TYR A 120 21.99 -19.04 20.06
CA TYR A 120 21.67 -19.57 18.73
C TYR A 120 22.88 -19.68 17.81
N ASP A 121 22.75 -20.61 16.86
CA ASP A 121 23.71 -20.86 15.78
C ASP A 121 23.73 -19.70 14.77
N LEU A 122 24.90 -19.40 14.18
CA LEU A 122 25.10 -18.25 13.28
C LEU A 122 24.17 -18.28 12.05
N ALA A 123 23.80 -19.48 11.60
CA ALA A 123 22.91 -19.70 10.45
C ALA A 123 21.48 -19.19 10.68
N PHE A 124 20.94 -19.36 11.90
CA PHE A 124 19.60 -18.88 12.24
C PHE A 124 19.57 -17.35 12.31
N LEU A 125 20.60 -16.73 12.89
CA LEU A 125 20.73 -15.28 12.94
C LEU A 125 20.76 -14.63 11.55
N MET A 126 21.46 -15.25 10.59
CA MET A 126 21.46 -14.76 9.20
C MET A 126 20.07 -14.83 8.55
N THR A 127 19.31 -15.89 8.83
CA THR A 127 17.97 -16.09 8.27
C THR A 127 16.98 -15.08 8.85
N ASP A 128 17.07 -14.82 10.15
CA ASP A 128 16.24 -13.83 10.83
C ASP A 128 16.49 -12.40 10.31
N ILE A 129 17.76 -12.02 10.13
CA ILE A 129 18.11 -10.73 9.55
C ILE A 129 17.55 -10.59 8.13
N GLN A 130 17.66 -11.64 7.31
CA GLN A 130 17.09 -11.64 5.96
C GLN A 130 15.57 -11.44 5.98
N LEU A 131 14.86 -12.14 6.86
CA LEU A 131 13.42 -11.99 7.01
C LEU A 131 13.02 -10.58 7.44
N ALA A 132 13.75 -9.99 8.40
CA ALA A 132 13.52 -8.61 8.84
C ALA A 132 13.69 -7.60 7.69
N VAL A 133 14.76 -7.75 6.90
CA VAL A 133 15.02 -6.86 5.74
C VAL A 133 13.90 -6.97 4.71
N ILE A 134 13.41 -8.17 4.42
CA ILE A 134 12.30 -8.40 3.48
C ILE A 134 10.99 -7.77 4.01
N ALA A 135 10.68 -7.94 5.29
CA ALA A 135 9.48 -7.37 5.91
C ALA A 135 9.51 -5.82 5.91
N VAL A 136 10.66 -5.22 6.26
CA VAL A 136 10.83 -3.77 6.29
C VAL A 136 10.75 -3.18 4.88
N SER A 137 11.44 -3.79 3.91
CA SER A 137 11.45 -3.31 2.53
C SER A 137 10.07 -3.41 1.88
N SER A 138 9.35 -4.52 2.04
CA SER A 138 7.98 -4.66 1.51
C SER A 138 7.02 -3.62 2.09
N THR A 139 7.06 -3.40 3.41
CA THR A 139 6.27 -2.35 4.07
C THR A 139 6.63 -0.95 3.54
N PHE A 140 7.92 -0.66 3.39
CA PHE A 140 8.38 0.61 2.82
C PHE A 140 7.82 0.84 1.42
N PHE A 141 7.88 -0.15 0.53
CA PHE A 141 7.36 -0.02 -0.83
C PHE A 141 5.84 0.22 -0.85
N ASN A 142 5.06 -0.48 -0.01
CA ASN A 142 3.62 -0.28 0.09
C ASN A 142 3.28 1.14 0.53
N PHE A 143 3.94 1.65 1.58
CA PHE A 143 3.73 3.00 2.08
C PHE A 143 4.18 4.07 1.08
N TRP A 144 5.30 3.84 0.37
CA TRP A 144 5.77 4.72 -0.70
C TRP A 144 4.76 4.81 -1.83
N LEU A 145 4.23 3.67 -2.28
CA LEU A 145 3.27 3.61 -3.37
C LEU A 145 1.94 4.26 -3.00
N ALA A 146 1.44 4.02 -1.78
CA ALA A 146 0.26 4.69 -1.25
C ALA A 146 0.44 6.21 -1.14
N ASN A 147 1.63 6.66 -0.71
CA ASN A 147 1.96 8.08 -0.65
C ASN A 147 1.99 8.72 -2.05
N ASN A 148 2.63 8.06 -3.02
CA ASN A 148 2.65 8.53 -4.41
C ASN A 148 1.24 8.58 -5.00
N PHE A 149 0.39 7.59 -4.74
CA PHE A 149 -1.01 7.62 -5.15
C PHE A 149 -1.73 8.88 -4.62
N CYS A 150 -1.53 9.21 -3.34
CA CYS A 150 -2.07 10.44 -2.75
C CYS A 150 -1.53 11.71 -3.44
N VAL A 151 -0.21 11.80 -3.65
CA VAL A 151 0.42 12.96 -4.32
C VAL A 151 -0.12 13.14 -5.74
N GLU A 152 -0.20 12.07 -6.51
CA GLU A 152 -0.72 12.11 -7.88
C GLU A 152 -2.20 12.50 -7.96
N SER A 153 -2.97 12.21 -6.92
CA SER A 153 -4.36 12.67 -6.82
C SER A 153 -4.46 14.20 -6.69
N LEU A 154 -3.54 14.83 -5.94
CA LEU A 154 -3.48 16.28 -5.79
C LEU A 154 -2.95 16.96 -7.06
N ASN A 155 -2.02 16.30 -7.77
CA ASN A 155 -1.49 16.79 -9.06
C ASN A 155 -2.56 16.99 -10.13
N ILE A 156 -3.72 16.32 -10.04
CA ILE A 156 -4.87 16.57 -10.93
C ILE A 156 -5.36 18.02 -10.81
N ALA A 157 -5.41 18.57 -9.60
CA ALA A 157 -5.83 19.96 -9.38
C ALA A 157 -4.85 20.94 -10.04
N TYR A 158 -3.55 20.69 -9.92
CA TYR A 158 -2.51 21.49 -10.54
C TYR A 158 -2.55 21.40 -12.08
N ALA A 159 -2.76 20.20 -12.63
CA ALA A 159 -2.92 20.01 -14.07
C ALA A 159 -4.17 20.73 -14.61
N ALA A 160 -5.29 20.68 -13.89
CA ALA A 160 -6.51 21.43 -14.24
C ALA A 160 -6.28 22.95 -14.18
N TYR A 161 -5.48 23.43 -13.23
CA TYR A 161 -5.14 24.85 -13.11
C TYR A 161 -4.35 25.37 -14.30
N ASN A 162 -3.42 24.56 -14.82
CA ASN A 162 -2.55 24.93 -15.94
C ASN A 162 -3.21 24.81 -17.32
N SER A 163 -4.53 24.52 -17.40
CA SER A 163 -5.24 24.25 -18.66
C SER A 163 -5.81 25.50 -19.37
N ASN A 164 -5.22 26.69 -19.16
CA ASN A 164 -5.65 28.00 -19.72
C ASN A 164 -7.17 28.21 -19.69
N TRP A 165 -7.82 27.84 -18.59
CA TRP A 165 -9.27 27.79 -18.47
C TRP A 165 -9.93 29.18 -18.37
N ILE A 166 -9.18 30.22 -18.01
CA ILE A 166 -9.69 31.57 -17.75
C ILE A 166 -10.34 32.19 -18.99
N ASP A 167 -9.69 32.05 -20.15
CA ASP A 167 -10.13 32.64 -21.43
C ASP A 167 -11.18 31.78 -22.15
N ARG A 168 -11.50 30.60 -21.62
CA ARG A 168 -12.45 29.65 -22.22
C ARG A 168 -13.90 29.98 -21.86
N ASN A 169 -14.83 29.41 -22.63
CA ASN A 169 -16.28 29.59 -22.43
C ASN A 169 -16.74 29.24 -21.00
N LYS A 170 -17.81 29.89 -20.53
CA LYS A 170 -18.40 29.73 -19.18
C LYS A 170 -18.69 28.27 -18.83
N GLU A 171 -19.20 27.49 -19.77
CA GLU A 171 -19.51 26.08 -19.53
C GLU A 171 -18.25 25.24 -19.31
N PHE A 172 -17.16 25.51 -20.03
CA PHE A 172 -15.87 24.86 -19.82
C PHE A 172 -15.31 25.17 -18.43
N ARG A 173 -15.35 26.45 -18.03
CA ARG A 173 -14.87 26.91 -16.72
C ARG A 173 -15.57 26.21 -15.57
N LYS A 174 -16.89 25.98 -15.67
CA LYS A 174 -17.64 25.22 -14.67
C LYS A 174 -17.08 23.81 -14.46
N TYR A 175 -16.75 23.09 -15.53
CA TYR A 175 -16.22 21.73 -15.44
C TYR A 175 -14.80 21.69 -14.87
N ILE A 176 -13.93 22.62 -15.27
CA ILE A 176 -12.57 22.71 -14.73
C ILE A 176 -12.61 23.03 -13.23
N VAL A 177 -13.40 24.01 -12.81
CA VAL A 177 -13.54 24.37 -11.39
C VAL A 177 -14.06 23.17 -10.60
N LEU A 178 -15.02 22.42 -11.14
CA LEU A 178 -15.50 21.19 -10.51
C LEU A 178 -14.37 20.17 -10.32
N ILE A 179 -13.54 19.93 -11.33
CA ILE A 179 -12.38 19.02 -11.21
C ILE A 179 -11.43 19.52 -10.13
N MET A 180 -11.06 20.81 -10.14
CA MET A 180 -10.16 21.39 -9.14
C MET A 180 -10.68 21.21 -7.72
N THR A 181 -11.95 21.58 -7.47
CA THR A 181 -12.56 21.47 -6.14
C THR A 181 -12.64 20.03 -5.68
N MET A 182 -12.94 19.09 -6.59
CA MET A 182 -12.96 17.67 -6.26
C MET A 182 -11.56 17.11 -5.97
N SER A 183 -10.54 17.53 -6.72
CA SER A 183 -9.15 17.08 -6.57
C SER A 183 -8.42 17.69 -5.37
N GLN A 184 -8.95 18.77 -4.77
CA GLN A 184 -8.40 19.31 -3.51
C GLN A 184 -8.56 18.36 -2.33
N LYS A 185 -9.50 17.41 -2.40
CA LYS A 185 -9.60 16.32 -1.43
C LYS A 185 -8.66 15.19 -1.87
N PRO A 186 -7.55 14.94 -1.16
CA PRO A 186 -6.61 13.90 -1.56
C PRO A 186 -7.27 12.52 -1.47
N LEU A 187 -6.97 11.68 -2.47
CA LEU A 187 -7.39 10.28 -2.48
C LEU A 187 -6.38 9.46 -1.66
N GLN A 188 -6.66 9.30 -0.37
CA GLN A 188 -5.75 8.66 0.58
C GLN A 188 -6.18 7.22 0.86
N LEU A 189 -5.22 6.30 0.80
CA LEU A 189 -5.42 4.94 1.28
C LEU A 189 -5.26 4.91 2.80
N THR A 190 -6.18 4.25 3.51
CA THR A 190 -6.18 4.19 4.98
C THR A 190 -5.97 2.78 5.50
N ALA A 191 -5.31 2.65 6.66
CA ALA A 191 -5.26 1.39 7.41
C ALA A 191 -6.56 1.24 8.22
N ALA A 192 -7.41 0.30 7.82
CA ALA A 192 -8.71 0.02 8.46
C ALA A 192 -9.60 1.27 8.69
N GLY A 193 -9.49 2.31 7.84
CA GLY A 193 -10.26 3.57 8.01
C GLY A 193 -9.80 4.47 9.16
N LEU A 194 -8.72 4.12 9.87
CA LEU A 194 -8.26 4.85 11.06
C LEU A 194 -7.27 5.95 10.69
N LYS A 195 -6.22 5.61 9.93
CA LYS A 195 -5.12 6.52 9.63
C LYS A 195 -4.66 6.37 8.18
N PRO A 196 -4.39 7.48 7.46
CA PRO A 196 -3.83 7.41 6.12
C PRO A 196 -2.45 6.76 6.14
N ILE A 197 -2.23 5.89 5.17
CA ILE A 197 -0.96 5.21 4.94
C ILE A 197 -0.10 6.12 4.10
N ASN A 198 0.82 6.81 4.77
CA ASN A 198 1.76 7.74 4.17
C ASN A 198 3.16 7.56 4.78
N MET A 199 4.17 8.16 4.16
CA MET A 199 5.55 8.00 4.63
C MET A 199 5.79 8.55 6.04
N GLU A 200 5.04 9.56 6.45
CA GLU A 200 5.10 10.07 7.82
C GLU A 200 4.66 9.01 8.84
N PHE A 201 3.61 8.24 8.52
CA PHE A 201 3.14 7.16 9.36
C PHE A 201 4.14 6.00 9.41
N PHE A 202 4.77 5.66 8.26
CA PHE A 202 5.86 4.69 8.24
C PHE A 202 7.01 5.07 9.18
N LEU A 203 7.47 6.33 9.11
CA LEU A 203 8.53 6.83 9.98
C LEU A 203 8.13 6.81 11.46
N ALA A 204 6.87 7.11 11.77
CA ALA A 204 6.37 7.04 13.13
C ALA A 204 6.41 5.59 13.68
N ILE A 205 5.99 4.61 12.87
CA ILE A 205 6.04 3.19 13.26
C ILE A 205 7.49 2.73 13.42
N LEU A 206 8.38 3.11 12.50
CA LEU A 206 9.80 2.75 12.55
C LEU A 206 10.50 3.31 13.80
N ARG A 207 10.19 4.56 14.18
CA ARG A 207 10.69 5.15 15.44
C ARG A 207 10.17 4.42 16.67
N ALA A 208 8.90 4.01 16.67
CA ALA A 208 8.33 3.23 17.76
C ALA A 208 9.00 1.85 17.88
N ALA A 209 9.22 1.16 16.76
CA ALA A 209 9.93 -0.11 16.72
C ALA A 209 11.38 0.02 17.23
N TYR A 210 12.09 1.08 16.81
CA TYR A 210 13.44 1.36 17.31
C TYR A 210 13.46 1.65 18.83
N SER A 211 12.50 2.42 19.34
CA SER A 211 12.37 2.67 20.77
C SER A 211 12.11 1.39 21.55
N LEU A 212 11.28 0.47 21.03
CA LEU A 212 11.05 -0.84 21.64
C LEU A 212 12.33 -1.70 21.64
N PHE A 213 13.06 -1.70 20.53
CA PHE A 213 14.35 -2.36 20.41
C PHE A 213 15.33 -1.89 21.50
N THR A 214 15.47 -0.57 21.68
CA THR A 214 16.38 0.00 22.69
C THR A 214 15.97 -0.26 24.14
N VAL A 215 14.72 -0.64 24.41
CA VAL A 215 14.23 -0.96 25.76
C VAL A 215 14.41 -2.45 26.08
N LEU A 216 14.31 -3.31 25.07
CA LEU A 216 14.45 -4.76 25.22
C LEU A 216 15.91 -5.23 25.29
N GLN A 217 16.83 -4.46 24.69
CA GLN A 217 18.27 -4.71 24.74
C GLN A 217 18.91 -4.09 25.99
#